data_AF-A0A7V6GLL9-F1
#
_entry.id   AF-A0A7V6GLL9-F1
#
_cell.length_a   1.000
_cell.length_b   1.000
_cell.length_c   1.000
_cell.angle_alpha   90.00
_cell.angle_beta   90.00
_cell.angle_gamma   90.00
#
_symmetry.space_group_name_H-M   'P 1'
#
loop_
_entity.id
_entity.type
_entity.pdbx_description
1 polymer ?
#
loop_
_entity_poly.entity_id
_entity_poly.type
_entity_poly.pdbx_seq_one_letter_code
_entity_poly.pdbx_strand_id
1 'polypeptide(L)'
;MENDYLSKNSQNDQFREKKSSYESRHIYEEAVKNKLDAEYNEKRGRRAFGYVWNVVWSLVFIIFFNFFSRYIAYFQFEKVDGTLQWNVYPIITAGFSKLVPLITAGLVVILIGNIILLIFDRYVLSRIVEILSSIFAIAALANIILVFPFDFNVIPYDQLSGMLSLILKILFGLVIFILVILIITNFVKIVIKIAKR
;
A
#
# COMPACT_ATOMS: atom_id res chain seq x y z
N MET A 1 -46.22 60.63 27.93
CA MET A 1 -44.83 60.50 27.42
C MET A 1 -44.28 59.07 27.62
N GLU A 2 -45.11 58.06 27.91
CA GLU A 2 -44.66 56.72 28.32
C GLU A 2 -44.63 55.69 27.16
N ASN A 3 -45.33 55.96 26.06
CA ASN A 3 -45.44 55.03 24.92
C ASN A 3 -44.22 55.03 23.97
N ASP A 4 -43.40 56.08 23.96
CA ASP A 4 -42.22 56.15 23.08
C ASP A 4 -41.02 55.33 23.60
N TYR A 5 -40.96 55.05 24.90
CA TYR A 5 -39.89 54.26 25.50
C TYR A 5 -40.05 52.75 25.25
N LEU A 6 -41.29 52.26 25.17
CA LEU A 6 -41.60 50.84 24.90
C LEU A 6 -41.32 50.43 23.45
N SER A 7 -41.59 51.33 22.49
CA SER A 7 -41.31 51.11 21.06
C SER A 7 -39.82 50.97 20.76
N LYS A 8 -38.99 51.79 21.43
CA LYS A 8 -37.53 51.82 21.22
C LYS A 8 -36.81 50.58 21.79
N ASN A 9 -37.31 50.00 22.88
CA ASN A 9 -36.77 48.76 23.44
C ASN A 9 -37.12 47.54 22.56
N SER A 10 -38.36 47.45 22.07
CA SER A 10 -38.80 46.36 21.19
C SER A 10 -37.99 46.29 19.88
N GLN A 11 -37.66 47.44 19.28
CA GLN A 11 -36.81 47.48 18.08
C GLN A 11 -35.35 47.06 18.37
N ASN A 12 -34.80 47.43 19.52
CA ASN A 12 -33.44 47.05 19.91
C ASN A 12 -33.31 45.55 20.21
N ASP A 13 -34.35 44.95 20.82
CA ASP A 13 -34.37 43.53 21.12
C ASP A 13 -34.49 42.69 19.84
N GLN A 14 -35.35 43.08 18.88
CA GLN A 14 -35.41 42.40 17.58
C GLN A 14 -34.11 42.53 16.76
N PHE A 15 -33.39 43.65 16.88
CA PHE A 15 -32.12 43.84 16.19
C PHE A 15 -31.01 42.98 16.82
N ARG A 16 -30.99 42.83 18.16
CA ARG A 16 -30.07 41.93 18.88
C ARG A 16 -30.35 40.47 18.59
N GLU A 17 -31.62 40.07 18.53
CA GLU A 17 -32.03 38.70 18.23
C GLU A 17 -31.67 38.30 16.80
N LYS A 18 -31.89 39.20 15.83
CA LYS A 18 -31.41 39.02 14.46
C LYS A 18 -29.90 38.88 14.41
N LYS A 19 -29.15 39.79 15.03
CA LYS A 19 -27.67 39.76 15.01
C LYS A 19 -27.11 38.47 15.60
N SER A 20 -27.66 38.01 16.72
CA SER A 20 -27.35 36.72 17.37
C SER A 20 -27.66 35.52 16.46
N SER A 21 -28.79 35.56 15.74
CA SER A 21 -29.14 34.50 14.79
C SER A 21 -28.23 34.46 13.56
N TYR A 22 -27.73 35.61 13.08
CA TYR A 22 -26.77 35.66 11.97
C TYR A 22 -25.37 35.20 12.41
N GLU A 23 -24.88 35.63 13.57
CA GLU A 23 -23.61 35.16 14.14
C GLU A 23 -23.63 33.66 14.42
N SER A 24 -24.71 33.15 15.01
CA SER A 24 -24.84 31.72 15.29
C SER A 24 -24.81 30.90 14.00
N ARG A 25 -25.54 31.31 12.95
CA ARG A 25 -25.52 30.62 11.65
C ARG A 25 -24.14 30.61 11.02
N HIS A 26 -23.39 31.71 11.08
CA HIS A 26 -22.03 31.77 10.56
C HIS A 26 -21.09 30.82 11.32
N ILE A 27 -21.18 30.75 12.65
CA ILE A 27 -20.36 29.83 13.45
C ILE A 27 -20.69 28.36 13.14
N TYR A 28 -21.97 28.03 12.96
CA TYR A 28 -22.39 26.67 12.59
C TYR A 28 -21.96 26.31 11.16
N GLU A 29 -22.12 27.20 10.18
CA GLU A 29 -21.66 26.97 8.81
C GLU A 29 -20.15 26.83 8.72
N GLU A 30 -19.41 27.65 9.45
CA GLU A 30 -17.94 27.61 9.47
C GLU A 30 -17.42 26.34 10.17
N ALA A 31 -18.05 25.92 11.27
CA ALA A 31 -17.73 24.65 11.93
C ALA A 31 -18.04 23.43 11.05
N VAL A 32 -19.14 23.45 10.30
CA VAL A 32 -19.52 22.38 9.36
C VAL A 32 -18.56 22.36 8.18
N LYS A 33 -18.23 23.52 7.61
CA LYS A 33 -17.28 23.64 6.50
C LYS A 33 -15.89 23.17 6.90
N ASN A 34 -15.39 23.58 8.07
CA ASN A 34 -14.10 23.12 8.59
C ASN A 34 -14.06 21.60 8.82
N LYS A 35 -15.17 21.00 9.29
CA LYS A 35 -15.27 19.53 9.39
C LYS A 35 -15.24 18.85 8.02
N LEU A 36 -15.98 19.38 7.04
CA LEU A 36 -16.01 18.82 5.69
C LEU A 36 -14.66 18.96 4.99
N ASP A 37 -13.98 20.09 5.15
CA ASP A 37 -12.64 20.35 4.60
C ASP A 37 -11.59 19.46 5.28
N ALA A 38 -11.69 19.23 6.59
CA ALA A 38 -10.84 18.29 7.31
C ALA A 38 -11.06 16.84 6.84
N GLU A 39 -12.32 16.39 6.72
CA GLU A 39 -12.64 15.03 6.25
C GLU A 39 -12.25 14.82 4.77
N TYR A 40 -12.42 15.85 3.94
CA TYR A 40 -12.00 15.84 2.54
C TYR A 40 -10.47 15.77 2.41
N ASN A 41 -9.74 16.57 3.18
CA ASN A 41 -8.28 16.55 3.22
C ASN A 41 -7.74 15.21 3.77
N GLU A 42 -8.40 14.62 4.76
CA GLU A 42 -8.03 13.30 5.29
C GLU A 42 -8.21 12.19 4.23
N LYS A 43 -9.34 12.20 3.50
CA LYS A 43 -9.60 11.23 2.42
C LYS A 43 -8.61 11.37 1.26
N ARG A 44 -8.23 12.59 0.89
CA ARG A 44 -7.23 12.85 -0.15
C ARG A 44 -5.82 12.50 0.31
N GLY A 45 -5.47 12.84 1.55
CA GLY A 45 -4.19 12.53 2.17
C GLY A 45 -3.93 11.03 2.31
N ARG A 46 -4.94 10.23 2.71
CA ARG A 46 -4.81 8.77 2.81
C ARG A 46 -4.51 8.11 1.45
N ARG A 47 -5.06 8.62 0.35
CA ARG A 47 -4.78 8.11 -1.00
C ARG A 47 -3.37 8.47 -1.46
N ALA A 48 -2.99 9.73 -1.30
CA ALA A 48 -1.65 10.21 -1.64
C ALA A 48 -0.57 9.46 -0.86
N PHE A 49 -0.78 9.22 0.44
CA PHE A 49 0.13 8.43 1.26
C PHE A 49 0.30 7.00 0.72
N GLY A 50 -0.79 6.35 0.33
CA GLY A 50 -0.74 5.00 -0.25
C GLY A 50 0.11 4.92 -1.52
N TYR A 51 0.00 5.91 -2.42
CA TYR A 51 0.82 5.95 -3.64
C TYR A 51 2.29 6.20 -3.34
N VAL A 52 2.61 7.15 -2.47
CA VAL A 52 3.99 7.44 -2.06
C VAL A 52 4.61 6.22 -1.38
N TRP A 53 3.88 5.57 -0.48
CA TRP A 53 4.30 4.35 0.19
C TRP A 53 4.67 3.25 -0.82
N ASN A 54 3.82 3.03 -1.82
CA ASN A 54 4.09 2.04 -2.87
C ASN A 54 5.32 2.39 -3.71
N VAL A 55 5.53 3.67 -4.04
CA VAL A 55 6.72 4.12 -4.80
C VAL A 55 7.99 3.86 -4.00
N VAL A 56 8.01 4.24 -2.71
CA VAL A 56 9.16 4.02 -1.83
C VAL A 56 9.48 2.54 -1.72
N TRP A 57 8.49 1.69 -1.43
CA TRP A 57 8.71 0.25 -1.34
C TRP A 57 9.14 -0.38 -2.66
N SER A 58 8.59 0.07 -3.78
CA SER A 58 9.01 -0.44 -5.09
C SER A 58 10.49 -0.16 -5.35
N LEU A 59 10.97 1.05 -5.03
CA LEU A 59 12.38 1.40 -5.11
C LEU A 59 13.25 0.54 -4.19
N VAL A 60 12.84 0.39 -2.92
CA VAL A 60 13.55 -0.45 -1.95
C VAL A 60 13.66 -1.89 -2.46
N PHE A 61 12.57 -2.46 -2.98
CA PHE A 61 12.60 -3.84 -3.49
C PHE A 61 13.41 -3.99 -4.77
N ILE A 62 13.39 -3.01 -5.68
CA ILE A 62 14.25 -3.03 -6.87
C ILE A 62 15.72 -3.09 -6.46
N ILE A 63 16.14 -2.23 -5.54
CA ILE A 63 17.51 -2.21 -5.03
C ILE A 63 17.82 -3.52 -4.30
N PHE A 64 16.92 -3.96 -3.43
CA PHE A 64 17.11 -5.19 -2.65
C PHE A 64 17.30 -6.43 -3.52
N PHE A 65 16.42 -6.68 -4.48
CA PHE A 65 16.51 -7.88 -5.31
C PHE A 65 17.68 -7.85 -6.30
N ASN A 66 18.05 -6.67 -6.80
CA ASN A 66 19.19 -6.54 -7.72
C ASN A 66 20.55 -6.66 -7.01
N PHE A 67 20.69 -6.08 -5.81
CA PHE A 67 22.00 -5.96 -5.14
C PHE A 67 22.16 -6.85 -3.92
N PHE A 68 21.08 -7.12 -3.18
CA PHE A 68 21.15 -7.74 -1.86
C PHE A 68 20.73 -9.21 -1.83
N SER A 69 20.26 -9.78 -2.95
CA SER A 69 19.81 -11.18 -3.01
C SER A 69 20.87 -12.20 -2.60
N ARG A 70 22.16 -11.90 -2.84
CA ARG A 70 23.29 -12.77 -2.46
C ARG A 70 23.59 -12.79 -0.95
N TYR A 71 23.10 -11.81 -0.18
CA TYR A 71 23.38 -11.70 1.25
C TYR A 71 22.43 -12.53 2.13
N ILE A 72 21.41 -13.16 1.53
CA ILE A 72 20.54 -14.10 2.24
C ILE A 72 21.24 -15.47 2.28
N ALA A 73 22.02 -15.67 3.34
CA ALA A 73 22.84 -16.84 3.56
C ALA A 73 22.77 -17.32 5.01
N TYR A 74 23.03 -18.61 5.21
CA TYR A 74 23.27 -19.19 6.51
C TYR A 74 24.76 -19.04 6.85
N PHE A 75 25.04 -18.45 8.01
CA PHE A 75 26.39 -18.21 8.50
C PHE A 75 26.70 -19.22 9.60
N GLN A 76 27.74 -20.02 9.39
CA GLN A 76 28.22 -20.94 10.41
C GLN A 76 29.69 -20.75 10.70
N PHE A 77 30.05 -20.96 11.95
CA PHE A 77 31.43 -21.02 12.39
C PHE A 77 31.92 -22.45 12.26
N GLU A 78 32.94 -22.64 11.44
CA GLU A 78 33.65 -23.91 11.37
C GLU A 78 35.09 -23.72 11.84
N LYS A 79 35.55 -24.67 12.65
CA LYS A 79 36.93 -24.72 13.10
C LYS A 79 37.69 -25.63 12.16
N VAL A 80 38.34 -25.04 11.16
CA VAL A 80 39.21 -25.73 10.21
C VAL A 80 40.64 -25.43 10.60
N ASP A 81 41.45 -26.47 10.84
CA ASP A 81 42.87 -26.36 11.21
C ASP A 81 43.15 -25.43 12.41
N GLY A 82 42.33 -25.53 13.45
CA GLY A 82 42.49 -24.77 14.69
C GLY A 82 42.10 -23.28 14.60
N THR A 83 41.81 -22.78 13.40
CA THR A 83 41.40 -21.39 13.16
C THR A 83 39.88 -21.32 12.94
N LEU A 84 39.23 -20.34 13.56
CA LEU A 84 37.79 -20.09 13.37
C LEU A 84 37.59 -19.39 12.02
N GLN A 85 36.93 -20.05 11.08
CA GLN A 85 36.58 -19.47 9.79
C GLN A 85 35.05 -19.33 9.65
N TRP A 86 34.63 -18.24 9.04
CA TRP A 86 33.23 -17.97 8.71
C TRP A 86 32.90 -18.60 7.37
N ASN A 87 32.07 -19.64 7.37
CA ASN A 87 31.56 -20.23 6.15
C ASN A 87 30.15 -19.69 5.86
N VAL A 88 29.97 -19.21 4.62
CA VAL A 88 28.75 -18.55 4.14
C VAL A 88 28.08 -19.44 3.12
N TYR A 89 26.88 -19.93 3.45
CA TYR A 89 26.12 -20.82 2.59
C TYR A 89 24.85 -20.11 2.09
N PRO A 90 24.78 -19.76 0.79
CA PRO A 90 23.65 -19.00 0.26
C PRO A 90 22.37 -19.83 0.29
N ILE A 91 21.31 -19.26 0.87
CA ILE A 91 19.97 -19.88 0.88
C ILE A 91 19.29 -19.64 -0.48
N ILE A 92 19.61 -18.53 -1.13
CA ILE A 92 19.10 -18.21 -2.46
C ILE A 92 20.00 -18.84 -3.53
N THR A 93 19.42 -19.71 -4.35
CA THR A 93 20.12 -20.42 -5.42
C THR A 93 20.33 -19.53 -6.65
N ALA A 94 21.23 -19.96 -7.55
CA ALA A 94 21.47 -19.28 -8.83
C ALA A 94 20.21 -19.13 -9.70
N GLY A 95 19.18 -19.96 -9.47
CA GLY A 95 17.89 -19.88 -10.14
C GLY A 95 17.16 -18.55 -9.91
N PHE A 96 17.43 -17.86 -8.80
CA PHE A 96 16.84 -16.55 -8.50
C PHE A 96 17.18 -15.49 -9.55
N SER A 97 18.38 -15.54 -10.12
CA SER A 97 18.84 -14.55 -11.12
C SER A 97 17.93 -14.50 -12.36
N LYS A 98 17.28 -15.61 -12.71
CA LYS A 98 16.30 -15.67 -13.81
C LYS A 98 15.01 -14.93 -13.49
N LEU A 99 14.68 -14.78 -12.21
CA LEU A 99 13.45 -14.13 -11.73
C LEU A 99 13.63 -12.62 -11.56
N VAL A 100 14.86 -12.16 -11.29
CA VAL A 100 15.16 -10.74 -11.03
C VAL A 100 14.65 -9.81 -12.13
N PRO A 101 14.82 -10.09 -13.45
CA PRO A 101 14.29 -9.23 -14.49
C PRO A 101 12.76 -9.12 -14.46
N LEU A 102 12.05 -10.23 -14.20
CA LEU A 102 10.59 -10.26 -14.14
C LEU A 102 10.07 -9.48 -12.92
N ILE A 103 10.67 -9.71 -11.75
CA ILE A 103 10.34 -8.99 -10.50
C ILE A 103 10.59 -7.49 -10.69
N THR A 104 11.75 -7.13 -11.27
CA THR A 104 12.11 -5.73 -11.53
C THR A 104 11.14 -5.07 -12.50
N ALA A 105 10.78 -5.75 -13.60
CA ALA A 105 9.81 -5.23 -14.56
C ALA A 105 8.44 -4.97 -13.90
N GLY A 106 7.95 -5.90 -13.07
CA GLY A 106 6.72 -5.71 -12.32
C GLY A 106 6.79 -4.52 -11.36
N LEU A 107 7.89 -4.40 -10.61
CA LEU A 107 8.11 -3.27 -9.69
C LEU A 107 8.20 -1.93 -10.42
N VAL A 108 8.82 -1.87 -11.60
CA VAL A 108 8.87 -0.67 -12.44
C VAL A 108 7.47 -0.29 -12.92
N VAL A 109 6.65 -1.26 -13.34
CA VAL A 109 5.25 -1.01 -13.72
C VAL A 109 4.44 -0.46 -12.53
N ILE A 110 4.62 -1.03 -11.34
CA ILE A 110 3.99 -0.55 -10.10
C ILE A 110 4.44 0.88 -9.80
N LEU A 111 5.74 1.16 -9.88
CA LEU A 111 6.32 2.48 -9.64
C LEU A 111 5.75 3.53 -10.59
N ILE A 112 5.77 3.26 -11.89
CA ILE A 112 5.22 4.17 -12.92
C ILE A 112 3.73 4.36 -12.70
N GLY A 113 2.99 3.28 -12.45
CA GLY A 113 1.56 3.32 -12.19
C GLY A 113 1.20 4.23 -11.00
N ASN A 114 1.92 4.10 -9.88
CA ASN A 114 1.69 4.95 -8.72
C ASN A 114 2.09 6.42 -8.95
N ILE A 115 3.16 6.69 -9.70
CA ILE A 115 3.54 8.06 -10.09
C ILE A 115 2.44 8.70 -10.94
N ILE A 116 1.90 7.96 -11.92
CA ILE A 116 0.78 8.44 -12.75
C ILE A 116 -0.44 8.76 -11.88
N LEU A 117 -0.78 7.94 -10.89
CA LEU A 117 -1.91 8.20 -9.99
C LEU A 117 -1.71 9.41 -9.09
N LEU A 118 -0.47 9.75 -8.74
CA LEU A 118 -0.15 10.97 -8.00
C LEU A 118 -0.46 12.22 -8.84
N ILE A 119 -0.24 12.15 -10.16
CA ILE A 119 -0.54 13.24 -11.10
C ILE A 119 -2.03 13.26 -11.49
N PHE A 120 -2.61 12.09 -11.78
CA PHE A 120 -3.96 11.92 -12.29
C PHE A 120 -4.84 11.19 -11.27
N ASP A 121 -5.59 11.93 -10.45
CA ASP A 121 -6.56 11.38 -9.48
C ASP A 121 -7.87 10.93 -10.18
N ARG A 122 -7.75 10.00 -11.13
CA ARG A 122 -8.90 9.36 -11.79
C ARG A 122 -9.17 8.00 -11.17
N TYR A 123 -10.38 7.83 -10.64
CA TYR A 123 -10.81 6.58 -10.01
C TYR A 123 -10.64 5.34 -10.90
N VAL A 124 -10.99 5.43 -12.20
CA VAL A 124 -10.86 4.29 -13.12
C VAL A 124 -9.40 3.91 -13.33
N LEU A 125 -8.51 4.91 -13.39
CA LEU A 125 -7.07 4.71 -13.55
C LEU A 125 -6.47 4.00 -12.34
N SER A 126 -6.86 4.39 -11.12
CA SER A 126 -6.41 3.73 -9.88
C SER A 126 -6.72 2.24 -9.90
N ARG A 127 -7.94 1.88 -10.32
CA ARG A 127 -8.36 0.47 -10.40
C ARG A 127 -7.60 -0.31 -11.47
N ILE A 128 -7.32 0.29 -12.62
CA ILE A 128 -6.52 -0.34 -13.68
C ILE A 128 -5.09 -0.60 -13.18
N VAL A 129 -4.45 0.39 -12.56
CA VAL A 129 -3.11 0.25 -11.99
C VAL A 129 -3.07 -0.83 -10.91
N GLU A 130 -4.06 -0.89 -10.02
CA GLU A 130 -4.17 -1.93 -9.00
C GLU A 130 -4.28 -3.35 -9.62
N ILE A 131 -5.08 -3.51 -10.69
CA ILE A 131 -5.21 -4.79 -11.40
C ILE A 131 -3.90 -5.18 -12.06
N LEU A 132 -3.27 -4.28 -12.82
CA LEU A 132 -2.00 -4.53 -13.49
C LEU A 132 -0.91 -4.91 -12.47
N SER A 133 -0.81 -4.16 -11.38
CA SER A 133 0.12 -4.43 -10.28
C SER A 133 -0.09 -5.82 -9.69
N SER A 134 -1.35 -6.21 -9.49
CA SER A 134 -1.70 -7.53 -8.95
C SER A 134 -1.35 -8.67 -9.91
N ILE A 135 -1.55 -8.47 -11.23
CA ILE A 135 -1.18 -9.46 -12.25
C ILE A 135 0.33 -9.69 -12.25
N PHE A 136 1.13 -8.60 -12.22
CA PHE A 136 2.59 -8.72 -12.13
C PHE A 136 3.04 -9.37 -10.82
N ALA A 137 2.42 -9.02 -9.69
CA ALA A 137 2.71 -9.64 -8.40
C ALA A 137 2.41 -11.15 -8.41
N ILE A 138 1.26 -11.56 -8.97
CA ILE A 138 0.93 -12.98 -9.14
C ILE A 138 1.93 -13.67 -10.06
N ALA A 139 2.28 -13.07 -11.21
CA ALA A 139 3.24 -13.66 -12.13
C ALA A 139 4.61 -13.88 -11.48
N ALA A 140 5.08 -12.90 -10.70
CA ALA A 140 6.32 -13.00 -9.94
C ALA A 140 6.24 -14.10 -8.87
N LEU A 141 5.18 -14.12 -8.06
CA LEU A 141 4.99 -15.13 -7.01
C LEU A 141 4.82 -16.54 -7.57
N ALA A 142 4.07 -16.70 -8.66
CA ALA A 142 3.91 -17.99 -9.35
C ALA A 142 5.25 -18.51 -9.87
N ASN A 143 6.08 -17.64 -10.45
CA ASN A 143 7.43 -18.02 -10.87
C ASN A 143 8.34 -18.34 -9.68
N ILE A 144 8.21 -17.63 -8.56
CA ILE A 144 8.94 -17.97 -7.32
C ILE A 144 8.53 -19.36 -6.81
N ILE A 145 7.25 -19.71 -6.84
CA ILE A 145 6.77 -21.05 -6.45
C ILE A 145 7.28 -22.13 -7.42
N LEU A 146 7.29 -21.83 -8.73
CA LEU A 146 7.66 -22.77 -9.78
C LEU A 146 9.17 -23.06 -9.81
N VAL A 147 10.00 -22.00 -9.80
CA VAL A 147 11.46 -22.13 -9.80
C VAL A 147 11.98 -22.49 -8.41
N PHE A 148 11.28 -22.05 -7.37
CA PHE A 148 11.60 -22.24 -5.96
C PHE A 148 13.10 -22.05 -5.66
N PRO A 149 13.61 -20.80 -5.71
CA PRO A 149 15.04 -20.52 -5.65
C PRO A 149 15.61 -20.59 -4.23
N PHE A 150 14.98 -21.32 -3.31
CA PHE A 150 15.38 -21.41 -1.91
C PHE A 150 15.90 -22.82 -1.60
N ASP A 151 17.14 -22.91 -1.13
CA ASP A 151 17.75 -24.15 -0.66
C ASP A 151 17.93 -24.10 0.86
N PHE A 152 17.09 -24.86 1.56
CA PHE A 152 17.11 -24.97 3.02
C PHE A 152 17.93 -26.17 3.51
N ASN A 153 18.47 -27.00 2.62
CA ASN A 153 19.31 -28.15 3.01
C ASN A 153 20.64 -27.73 3.63
N VAL A 154 20.99 -26.46 3.43
CA VAL A 154 22.12 -25.77 4.08
C VAL A 154 21.98 -25.73 5.61
N ILE A 155 20.76 -25.78 6.14
CA ILE A 155 20.50 -25.71 7.58
C ILE A 155 20.65 -27.13 8.16
N PRO A 156 21.52 -27.35 9.17
CA PRO A 156 21.86 -28.69 9.70
C PRO A 156 20.74 -29.37 10.52
N TYR A 157 19.47 -29.11 10.20
CA TYR A 157 18.28 -29.69 10.84
C TYR A 157 17.27 -30.13 9.76
N ASP A 158 17.28 -31.42 9.41
CA ASP A 158 16.48 -32.00 8.33
C ASP A 158 14.97 -31.78 8.48
N GLN A 159 14.47 -31.81 9.72
CA GLN A 159 13.05 -31.54 10.00
C GLN A 159 12.69 -30.08 9.72
N LEU A 160 13.62 -29.16 10.00
CA LEU A 160 13.41 -27.72 9.83
C LEU A 160 13.46 -27.32 8.35
N SER A 161 14.38 -27.91 7.57
CA SER A 161 14.55 -27.59 6.15
C SER A 161 13.31 -27.93 5.32
N GLY A 162 12.73 -29.11 5.55
CA GLY A 162 11.49 -29.54 4.90
C GLY A 162 10.28 -28.67 5.29
N MET A 163 10.15 -28.32 6.57
CA MET A 163 9.05 -27.47 7.05
C MET A 163 9.13 -26.05 6.48
N LEU A 164 10.32 -25.43 6.44
CA LEU A 164 10.50 -24.08 5.90
C LEU A 164 10.09 -24.00 4.43
N SER A 165 10.50 -24.97 3.61
CA SER A 165 10.13 -25.03 2.20
C SER A 165 8.61 -25.09 2.02
N LEU A 166 7.95 -25.95 2.80
CA LEU A 166 6.50 -26.13 2.77
C LEU A 166 5.76 -24.86 3.23
N ILE A 167 6.20 -24.25 4.34
CA ILE A 167 5.62 -23.02 4.89
C ILE A 167 5.69 -21.89 3.85
N LEU A 168 6.83 -21.69 3.19
CA LEU A 168 6.99 -20.67 2.16
C LEU A 168 6.07 -20.89 0.96
N LYS A 169 5.92 -22.13 0.49
CA LYS A 169 5.00 -22.46 -0.61
C LYS A 169 3.56 -22.16 -0.24
N ILE A 170 3.12 -22.55 0.95
CA ILE A 170 1.77 -22.26 1.45
C ILE A 170 1.56 -20.74 1.57
N LEU A 171 2.54 -20.03 2.14
CA LEU A 171 2.49 -18.58 2.30
C LEU A 171 2.34 -17.88 0.95
N PHE A 172 3.18 -18.21 -0.04
CA PHE A 172 3.07 -17.61 -1.37
C PHE A 172 1.76 -17.97 -2.06
N GLY A 173 1.28 -19.22 -1.92
CA GLY A 173 -0.03 -19.64 -2.42
C GLY A 173 -1.18 -18.83 -1.82
N LEU A 174 -1.15 -18.59 -0.51
CA LEU A 174 -2.13 -17.77 0.19
C LEU A 174 -2.13 -16.32 -0.32
N VAL A 175 -0.94 -15.73 -0.50
CA VAL A 175 -0.81 -14.37 -1.03
C VAL A 175 -1.37 -14.28 -2.45
N ILE A 176 -1.07 -15.25 -3.32
CA ILE A 176 -1.65 -15.31 -4.67
C ILE A 176 -3.17 -15.37 -4.60
N PHE A 177 -3.73 -16.21 -3.72
CA PHE A 177 -5.18 -16.33 -3.56
C PHE A 177 -5.83 -14.99 -3.17
N ILE A 178 -5.24 -14.26 -2.22
CA ILE A 178 -5.71 -12.92 -1.82
C ILE A 178 -5.65 -11.94 -2.99
N LEU A 179 -4.56 -11.95 -3.77
CA LEU A 179 -4.39 -11.08 -4.94
C LEU A 179 -5.42 -11.36 -6.03
N VAL A 180 -5.78 -12.63 -6.26
CA VAL A 180 -6.83 -13.00 -7.22
C VAL A 180 -8.18 -12.39 -6.81
N ILE A 181 -8.55 -12.49 -5.53
CA ILE A 181 -9.77 -11.87 -5.01
C ILE A 181 -9.72 -10.34 -5.20
N LEU A 182 -8.55 -9.72 -4.96
CA LEU A 182 -8.37 -8.28 -5.16
C LEU A 182 -8.62 -7.88 -6.62
N ILE A 183 -8.10 -8.63 -7.59
CA ILE A 183 -8.35 -8.39 -9.02
C ILE A 183 -9.84 -8.44 -9.33
N ILE A 184 -10.54 -9.49 -8.87
CA ILE A 184 -11.98 -9.66 -9.12
C ILE A 184 -12.78 -8.50 -8.54
N THR A 185 -12.54 -8.14 -7.27
CA THR A 185 -13.26 -7.04 -6.62
C THR A 185 -13.02 -5.70 -7.30
N ASN A 186 -11.80 -5.43 -7.76
CA ASN A 186 -11.48 -4.22 -8.51
C ASN A 186 -12.12 -4.19 -9.89
N PHE A 187 -12.14 -5.33 -10.58
CA PHE A 187 -12.82 -5.47 -11.87
C PHE A 187 -14.33 -5.20 -11.74
N VAL A 188 -15.01 -5.81 -10.77
CA VAL A 188 -16.45 -5.59 -10.51
C VAL A 188 -16.73 -4.11 -10.23
N LYS A 189 -15.89 -3.44 -9.43
CA LYS A 189 -16.04 -2.00 -9.15
C LYS A 189 -15.90 -1.12 -10.40
N ILE A 190 -15.03 -1.49 -11.34
CA ILE A 190 -14.91 -0.79 -12.63
C ILE A 190 -16.21 -0.95 -13.42
N VAL A 191 -16.69 -2.19 -13.59
CA VAL A 191 -17.91 -2.50 -14.36
C VAL A 191 -19.13 -1.76 -13.82
N ILE A 192 -19.37 -1.80 -12.50
CA ILE A 192 -20.50 -1.10 -11.87
C ILE A 192 -20.44 0.40 -12.13
N LYS A 193 -19.25 1.00 -12.07
CA LYS A 193 -19.09 2.44 -12.27
C LYS A 193 -19.32 2.85 -13.71
N ILE A 194 -18.92 2.01 -14.67
CA ILE A 194 -19.18 2.25 -16.10
C ILE A 194 -20.68 2.09 -16.38
N ALA A 195 -21.34 1.07 -15.82
CA ALA A 195 -22.76 0.81 -16.05
C ALA A 195 -23.70 1.85 -15.43
N LYS A 196 -23.28 2.53 -14.35
CA LYS A 196 -24.04 3.63 -13.72
C LYS A 196 -23.84 4.99 -14.40
N ARG A 197 -22.95 5.09 -15.38
CA ARG A 197 -22.63 6.33 -16.08
C ARG A 197 -23.37 6.39 -17.41
#